data_AF-A0A246JI32-F1
#
_entry.id   AF-A0A246JI32-F1
#
_cell.length_a   1.000
_cell.length_b   1.000
_cell.length_c   1.000
_cell.angle_alpha   90.00
_cell.angle_beta   90.00
_cell.angle_gamma   90.00
#
_symmetry.space_group_name_H-M   'P 1'
#
loop_
_entity.id
_entity.type
_entity.pdbx_description
1 polymer ?
#
loop_
_entity_poly.entity_id
_entity_poly.type
_entity_poly.pdbx_seq_one_letter_code
_entity_poly.pdbx_strand_id
1 'polypeptide(L)'
;MPSSTTANAAKRRAGEGDPPAPFRGMSMGLVCADPDAEAAMLFREAAHGLGAQVTVLDPAKVADDAASLQDVARLLGRLYGAIECQGLPACWVRRLAQATAVPVFDGLAEASPAPGPRADAAGGTEHDRRVRAVQAALLAALR
;
A
#
# COMPACT_ATOMS: atom_id res chain seq x y z
N MET A 1 -11.90 -32.47 -31.20
CA MET A 1 -10.96 -32.85 -30.13
C MET A 1 -9.57 -32.30 -30.50
N PRO A 2 -8.77 -31.78 -29.56
CA PRO A 2 -9.01 -30.62 -28.68
C PRO A 2 -7.82 -29.62 -28.65
N SER A 3 -7.97 -28.52 -27.89
CA SER A 3 -6.90 -27.70 -27.24
C SER A 3 -6.22 -26.62 -28.13
N SER A 4 -6.15 -25.32 -27.82
CA SER A 4 -6.30 -24.59 -26.54
C SER A 4 -6.68 -23.12 -26.78
N THR A 5 -7.78 -22.73 -26.13
CA THR A 5 -8.09 -21.36 -25.72
C THR A 5 -7.09 -20.88 -24.66
N THR A 6 -6.80 -19.57 -24.64
CA THR A 6 -6.74 -18.66 -23.47
C THR A 6 -5.54 -17.70 -23.49
N ALA A 7 -5.82 -16.45 -23.10
CA ALA A 7 -4.92 -15.45 -22.49
C ALA A 7 -4.13 -14.51 -23.42
N ASN A 8 -4.81 -13.53 -23.99
CA ASN A 8 -4.29 -12.15 -23.93
C ASN A 8 -5.41 -11.11 -24.08
N ALA A 9 -6.32 -11.09 -23.11
CA ALA A 9 -7.42 -10.13 -23.03
C ALA A 9 -7.23 -9.25 -21.78
N ALA A 10 -6.26 -8.34 -21.79
CA ALA A 10 -6.15 -7.30 -20.76
C ALA A 10 -5.44 -6.03 -21.25
N LYS A 11 -5.55 -5.71 -22.55
CA LYS A 11 -4.97 -4.48 -23.09
C LYS A 11 -5.97 -3.79 -24.00
N ARG A 12 -6.98 -3.12 -23.42
CA ARG A 12 -7.77 -2.07 -24.06
C ARG A 12 -8.70 -1.40 -23.06
N ARG A 13 -8.71 -0.06 -23.11
CA ARG A 13 -9.61 0.93 -22.47
C ARG A 13 -9.03 1.64 -21.23
N ALA A 14 -7.97 2.42 -21.44
CA ALA A 14 -7.86 3.73 -20.80
C ALA A 14 -8.38 4.74 -21.83
N GLY A 15 -9.57 5.27 -21.60
CA GLY A 15 -10.09 6.41 -22.34
C GLY A 15 -9.43 7.69 -21.84
N GLU A 16 -9.25 8.63 -22.76
CA GLU A 16 -8.91 10.03 -22.57
C GLU A 16 -9.41 10.61 -21.22
N GLY A 17 -8.51 11.09 -20.36
CA GLY A 17 -8.82 12.09 -19.33
C GLY A 17 -8.67 11.72 -17.85
N ASP A 18 -8.53 10.44 -17.48
CA ASP A 18 -8.31 10.05 -16.08
C ASP A 18 -6.88 9.53 -15.91
N PRO A 19 -6.09 9.99 -14.91
CA PRO A 19 -4.80 9.37 -14.64
C PRO A 19 -5.03 7.87 -14.45
N PRO A 20 -4.16 6.99 -14.98
CA PRO A 20 -4.32 5.57 -14.77
C PRO A 20 -4.38 5.34 -13.27
N ALA A 21 -5.51 4.79 -12.80
CA ALA A 21 -5.71 4.35 -11.43
C ALA A 21 -5.47 2.83 -11.39
N PRO A 22 -4.20 2.38 -11.37
CA PRO A 22 -3.85 0.96 -11.48
C PRO A 22 -4.36 0.13 -10.31
N PHE A 23 -4.70 0.77 -9.18
CA PHE A 23 -5.23 0.12 -8.00
C PHE A 23 -6.72 0.39 -7.79
N ARG A 24 -7.45 0.82 -8.84
CA ARG A 24 -8.89 1.08 -8.76
C ARG A 24 -9.66 -0.14 -8.25
N GLY A 25 -10.30 -0.01 -7.09
CA GLY A 25 -11.08 -1.07 -6.46
C GLY A 25 -10.26 -2.04 -5.59
N MET A 26 -8.95 -1.81 -5.44
CA MET A 26 -8.11 -2.54 -4.50
C MET A 26 -8.26 -1.94 -3.10
N SER A 27 -8.40 -2.80 -2.09
CA SER A 27 -8.35 -2.40 -0.68
C SER A 27 -6.94 -2.64 -0.14
N MET A 28 -6.39 -1.67 0.59
CA MET A 28 -5.10 -1.74 1.27
C MET A 28 -5.34 -1.58 2.78
N GLY A 29 -4.67 -2.40 3.58
CA GLY A 29 -4.70 -2.29 5.04
C GLY A 29 -3.56 -1.41 5.53
N LEU A 30 -3.84 -0.39 6.32
CA LEU A 30 -2.83 0.41 7.02
C LEU A 30 -2.91 0.09 8.50
N VAL A 31 -1.92 -0.61 9.03
CA VAL A 31 -1.82 -0.92 10.46
C VAL A 31 -0.97 0.18 11.12
N CYS A 32 -1.60 1.07 11.86
CA CYS A 32 -0.92 2.16 12.57
C CYS A 32 -1.57 2.42 13.93
N ALA A 33 -0.75 2.74 14.94
CA ALA A 33 -1.24 3.08 16.28
C ALA A 33 -1.93 4.46 16.29
N ASP A 34 -1.44 5.37 15.44
CA ASP A 34 -1.97 6.72 15.29
C ASP A 34 -2.46 6.95 13.86
N PRO A 35 -3.79 7.01 13.62
CA PRO A 35 -4.35 7.28 12.30
C PRO A 35 -4.11 8.72 11.81
N ASP A 36 -3.80 9.64 12.73
CA ASP A 36 -3.59 11.07 12.46
C ASP A 36 -2.10 11.40 12.27
N ALA A 37 -1.23 10.40 12.35
CA ALA A 37 0.18 10.55 12.03
C ALA A 37 0.38 11.04 10.58
N GLU A 38 1.36 11.91 10.36
CA GLU A 38 1.66 12.46 9.03
C GLU A 38 1.92 11.37 7.99
N ALA A 39 2.65 10.31 8.38
CA ALA A 39 2.91 9.14 7.52
C ALA A 39 1.63 8.38 7.14
N ALA A 40 0.67 8.26 8.07
CA ALA A 40 -0.62 7.61 7.82
C ALA A 40 -1.47 8.44 6.85
N MET A 41 -1.54 9.75 7.06
CA MET A 41 -2.24 10.67 6.16
C MET A 41 -1.63 10.68 4.76
N LEU A 42 -0.30 10.75 4.66
CA LEU A 42 0.43 10.71 3.39
C LEU A 42 0.18 9.43 2.62
N PHE A 43 0.22 8.27 3.27
CA PHE A 43 -0.07 6.99 2.62
C PHE A 43 -1.51 6.92 2.12
N ARG A 44 -2.47 7.32 2.96
CA ARG A 44 -3.88 7.34 2.58
C ARG A 44 -4.11 8.19 1.35
N GLU A 45 -3.57 9.40 1.33
CA GLU A 45 -3.69 10.31 0.18
C GLU A 45 -3.01 9.73 -1.08
N ALA A 46 -1.81 9.17 -0.94
CA ALA A 46 -1.10 8.51 -2.03
C ALA A 46 -1.91 7.36 -2.65
N ALA A 47 -2.37 6.43 -1.81
CA ALA A 47 -3.14 5.27 -2.23
C ALA A 47 -4.51 5.67 -2.82
N HIS A 48 -5.20 6.65 -2.21
CA HIS A 48 -6.44 7.21 -2.76
C HIS A 48 -6.22 7.83 -4.14
N GLY A 49 -5.11 8.55 -4.34
CA GLY A 49 -4.74 9.11 -5.64
C GLY A 49 -4.46 8.04 -6.72
N LEU A 50 -4.16 6.80 -6.34
CA LEU A 50 -4.01 5.66 -7.26
C LEU A 50 -5.31 4.84 -7.43
N GLY A 51 -6.40 5.26 -6.76
CA GLY A 51 -7.71 4.61 -6.79
C GLY A 51 -7.88 3.46 -5.80
N ALA A 52 -6.93 3.24 -4.89
CA ALA A 52 -7.04 2.26 -3.83
C ALA A 52 -7.84 2.81 -2.63
N GLN A 53 -8.50 1.93 -1.89
CA GLN A 53 -9.14 2.26 -0.62
C GLN A 53 -8.23 1.83 0.53
N VAL A 54 -7.92 2.74 1.45
CA VAL A 54 -7.11 2.42 2.63
C VAL A 54 -8.02 2.27 3.85
N THR A 55 -7.88 1.15 4.56
CA THR A 55 -8.54 0.92 5.85
C THR A 55 -7.50 0.99 6.95
N VAL A 56 -7.70 1.87 7.93
CA VAL A 56 -6.83 1.93 9.10
C VAL A 56 -7.22 0.84 10.09
N LEU A 57 -6.22 0.07 10.53
CA LEU A 57 -6.32 -1.03 11.46
C LEU A 57 -5.47 -0.72 12.68
N ASP A 58 -6.03 -0.95 13.85
CA ASP A 58 -5.33 -0.78 15.11
C ASP A 58 -4.34 -1.94 15.33
N PRO A 59 -3.02 -1.70 15.47
CA PRO A 59 -2.04 -2.73 15.73
C PRO A 59 -2.39 -3.54 16.97
N ALA A 60 -2.98 -2.97 18.01
CA ALA A 60 -3.37 -3.72 19.20
C ALA A 60 -4.43 -4.79 18.89
N LYS A 61 -5.30 -4.55 17.91
CA LYS A 61 -6.34 -5.52 17.49
C LYS A 61 -5.81 -6.59 16.53
N VAL A 62 -4.70 -6.31 15.86
CA VAL A 62 -4.08 -7.19 14.86
C VAL A 62 -2.92 -7.99 15.48
N ALA A 63 -2.21 -7.42 16.45
CA ALA A 63 -1.00 -7.90 17.09
C ALA A 63 -1.23 -8.43 18.52
N ASP A 64 -2.35 -9.08 18.76
CA ASP A 64 -2.73 -9.56 20.10
C ASP A 64 -1.90 -10.78 20.54
N ASP A 65 -1.76 -11.80 19.69
CA ASP A 65 -0.96 -13.01 19.98
C ASP A 65 -0.29 -13.61 18.71
N ALA A 66 0.81 -14.34 18.92
CA ALA A 66 1.55 -15.01 17.84
C ALA A 66 0.76 -16.17 17.21
N ALA A 67 -0.14 -16.82 17.95
CA ALA A 67 -0.99 -17.88 17.42
C ALA A 67 -2.10 -17.33 16.51
N SER A 68 -2.67 -16.17 16.86
CA SER A 68 -3.70 -15.49 16.07
C SER A 68 -3.10 -14.71 14.88
N LEU A 69 -1.83 -14.31 14.95
CA LEU A 69 -1.16 -13.56 13.87
C LEU A 69 -1.24 -14.28 12.52
N GLN A 70 -1.07 -15.61 12.45
CA GLN A 70 -1.15 -16.34 11.19
C GLN A 70 -2.55 -16.34 10.59
N ASP A 71 -3.58 -16.49 11.43
CA ASP A 71 -4.96 -16.51 10.96
C ASP A 71 -5.43 -15.11 10.56
N VAL A 72 -5.01 -14.09 11.32
CA VAL A 72 -5.21 -12.69 10.96
C VAL A 72 -4.48 -12.35 9.66
N ALA A 73 -3.22 -12.75 9.50
CA ALA A 73 -2.45 -12.56 8.26
C ALA A 73 -3.14 -13.17 7.04
N ARG A 74 -3.66 -14.39 7.16
CA ARG A 74 -4.41 -15.06 6.10
C ARG A 74 -5.70 -14.33 5.77
N LEU A 75 -6.42 -13.84 6.79
CA LEU A 75 -7.64 -13.07 6.60
C LEU A 75 -7.34 -11.74 5.90
N LEU A 76 -6.35 -11.00 6.40
CA LEU A 76 -5.93 -9.73 5.83
C LEU A 76 -5.47 -9.87 4.38
N GLY A 77 -4.70 -10.92 4.05
CA GLY A 77 -4.28 -11.17 2.67
C GLY A 77 -5.42 -11.59 1.72
N ARG A 78 -6.60 -11.95 2.23
CA ARG A 78 -7.80 -12.20 1.42
C ARG A 78 -8.68 -10.95 1.27
N LEU A 79 -8.65 -10.06 2.25
CA LEU A 79 -9.45 -8.82 2.28
C LEU A 79 -8.73 -7.66 1.59
N TYR A 80 -7.41 -7.60 1.72
CA TYR A 80 -6.57 -6.52 1.23
C TYR A 80 -5.55 -7.04 0.22
N GLY A 81 -5.25 -6.24 -0.79
CA GLY A 81 -4.21 -6.53 -1.80
C GLY A 81 -2.80 -6.14 -1.37
N ALA A 82 -2.69 -5.29 -0.36
CA ALA A 82 -1.42 -4.87 0.25
C ALA A 82 -1.67 -4.45 1.69
N ILE A 83 -0.63 -4.57 2.53
CA ILE A 83 -0.69 -4.14 3.93
C ILE A 83 0.52 -3.25 4.21
N GLU A 84 0.31 -2.10 4.82
CA GLU A 84 1.38 -1.28 5.39
C GLU A 84 1.32 -1.34 6.90
N CYS A 85 2.48 -1.43 7.54
CA CYS A 85 2.66 -1.42 8.97
C CYS A 85 3.52 -0.20 9.34
N GLN A 86 3.00 0.69 10.16
CA GLN A 86 3.70 1.90 10.62
C GLN A 86 3.87 1.84 12.15
N GLY A 87 5.05 2.20 12.65
CA GLY A 87 5.39 2.15 14.09
C GLY A 87 5.37 0.75 14.73
N LEU A 88 5.45 -0.33 13.94
CA LEU A 88 5.44 -1.72 14.44
C LEU A 88 6.86 -2.31 14.53
N PRO A 89 7.11 -3.28 15.43
CA PRO A 89 8.41 -3.94 15.51
C PRO A 89 8.72 -4.70 14.21
N ALA A 90 9.91 -4.50 13.65
CA ALA A 90 10.33 -5.17 12.40
C ALA A 90 10.23 -6.72 12.47
N CYS A 91 10.38 -7.31 13.65
CA CYS A 91 10.18 -8.74 13.85
C CYS A 91 8.72 -9.17 13.62
N TRP A 92 7.76 -8.32 14.00
CA TRP A 92 6.34 -8.55 13.81
C TRP A 92 5.95 -8.35 12.35
N VAL A 93 6.41 -7.26 11.72
CA VAL A 93 6.16 -6.99 10.29
C VAL A 93 6.73 -8.11 9.41
N ARG A 94 7.92 -8.61 9.71
CA ARG A 94 8.50 -9.78 9.01
C ARG A 94 7.68 -11.05 9.19
N ARG A 95 7.15 -11.31 10.39
CA ARG A 95 6.27 -12.47 10.62
C ARG A 95 4.95 -12.34 9.87
N LEU A 96 4.37 -11.15 9.86
CA LEU A 96 3.17 -10.86 9.06
C LEU A 96 3.46 -11.11 7.58
N ALA A 97 4.53 -10.54 7.04
CA ALA A 97 4.94 -10.72 5.64
C ALA A 97 5.19 -12.20 5.26
N GLN A 98 5.66 -13.02 6.19
CA GLN A 98 5.84 -14.46 5.98
C GLN A 98 4.52 -15.24 6.01
N ALA A 99 3.50 -14.72 6.69
CA ALA A 99 2.21 -15.36 6.87
C ALA A 99 1.15 -14.88 5.87
N THR A 100 1.32 -13.70 5.26
CA THR A 100 0.42 -13.14 4.25
C THR A 100 0.85 -13.55 2.84
N ALA A 101 -0.11 -13.71 1.93
CA ALA A 101 0.15 -13.88 0.50
C ALA A 101 0.31 -12.54 -0.25
N VAL A 102 0.11 -11.42 0.45
CA VAL A 102 0.16 -10.06 -0.10
C VAL A 102 1.39 -9.31 0.40
N PRO A 103 1.90 -8.33 -0.37
CA PRO A 103 3.04 -7.53 0.07
C PRO A 103 2.72 -6.76 1.35
N VAL A 104 3.67 -6.82 2.29
CA VAL A 104 3.63 -6.10 3.55
C VAL A 104 4.77 -5.08 3.56
N PHE A 105 4.43 -3.82 3.78
CA PHE A 105 5.37 -2.71 3.86
C PHE A 105 5.64 -2.35 5.32
N ASP A 106 6.91 -2.07 5.64
CA ASP A 106 7.35 -1.59 6.96
C ASP A 106 7.66 -0.09 6.84
N GLY A 107 6.68 0.76 7.18
CA GLY A 107 6.83 2.22 7.19
C GLY A 107 7.17 2.84 5.83
N LEU A 108 6.40 2.57 4.78
CA LEU A 108 6.67 3.10 3.44
C LEU A 108 6.63 4.63 3.42
N ALA A 109 5.67 5.22 4.14
CA ALA A 109 5.56 6.68 4.27
C ALA A 109 6.48 7.28 5.34
N GLU A 110 6.93 6.50 6.35
CA GLU A 110 7.93 6.93 7.34
C GLU A 110 9.34 6.99 6.72
N ALA A 111 9.66 6.04 5.86
CA ALA A 111 10.97 5.93 5.20
C ALA A 111 11.15 6.90 4.04
N SER A 112 10.08 7.56 3.57
CA SER A 112 10.15 8.58 2.51
C SER A 112 10.78 9.86 3.08
N PRO A 113 12.08 10.11 2.83
CA PRO A 113 12.74 11.28 3.37
C PRO A 113 12.14 12.51 2.68
N ALA A 114 11.97 13.61 3.40
CA ALA A 114 11.74 14.91 2.78
C ALA A 114 12.81 15.12 1.69
N PRO A 115 12.47 15.27 0.40
CA PRO A 115 13.45 15.63 -0.61
C PRO A 115 14.26 16.85 -0.12
N GLY A 116 15.57 16.66 -0.01
CA GLY A 116 16.48 17.73 0.40
C GLY A 116 16.34 18.98 -0.49
N PRO A 117 16.94 20.11 -0.10
CA PRO A 117 16.68 21.45 -0.66
C PRO A 117 17.12 21.65 -2.13
N ARG A 118 17.39 20.58 -2.89
CA ARG A 118 17.87 20.59 -4.27
C ARG A 118 16.96 19.87 -5.28
N ALA A 119 15.72 19.54 -4.91
CA ALA A 119 14.71 19.15 -5.89
C ALA A 119 14.05 20.40 -6.48
N ASP A 120 14.83 21.12 -7.31
CA ASP A 120 14.32 22.18 -8.16
C ASP A 120 13.54 21.57 -9.33
N ALA A 121 12.47 22.25 -9.76
CA ALA A 121 11.72 22.09 -11.02
C ALA A 121 10.38 21.30 -11.06
N ALA A 122 9.88 20.70 -9.97
CA ALA A 122 8.48 20.25 -9.94
C ALA A 122 7.67 21.15 -9.01
N GLY A 123 6.86 22.04 -9.60
CA GLY A 123 5.89 22.86 -8.87
C GLY A 123 4.93 21.98 -8.08
N GLY A 124 4.80 22.25 -6.79
CA GLY A 124 4.03 21.47 -5.83
C GLY A 124 4.59 21.65 -4.43
N THR A 125 3.75 21.51 -3.41
CA THR A 125 4.19 21.59 -2.02
C THR A 125 5.10 20.40 -1.67
N GLU A 126 5.88 20.53 -0.61
CA GLU A 126 6.69 19.41 -0.07
C GLU A 126 5.82 18.17 0.22
N HIS A 127 4.60 18.41 0.70
CA HIS A 127 3.57 17.41 0.90
C HIS A 127 3.23 16.66 -0.40
N ASP A 128 2.94 17.37 -1.49
CA ASP A 128 2.62 16.75 -2.79
C ASP A 128 3.77 15.89 -3.34
N ARG A 129 5.01 16.29 -3.04
CA ARG A 129 6.21 15.51 -3.44
C ARG A 129 6.30 14.22 -2.66
N ARG A 130 6.06 14.25 -1.35
CA ARG A 130 6.02 13.06 -0.49
C ARG A 130 4.91 12.11 -0.92
N VAL A 131 3.72 12.62 -1.21
CA VAL A 131 2.59 11.83 -1.75
C VAL A 131 3.02 11.12 -3.04
N ARG A 132 3.59 11.84 -4.02
CA ARG A 132 4.05 11.25 -5.28
C ARG A 132 5.17 10.22 -5.09
N ALA A 133 6.08 10.42 -4.14
CA ALA A 133 7.13 9.46 -3.83
C ALA A 133 6.54 8.13 -3.30
N VAL A 134 5.58 8.22 -2.37
CA VAL A 134 4.87 7.04 -1.85
C VAL A 134 4.07 6.35 -2.96
N GLN A 135 3.41 7.11 -3.84
CA GLN A 135 2.72 6.55 -5.00
C GLN A 135 3.66 5.78 -5.92
N ALA A 136 4.83 6.35 -6.24
CA ALA A 136 5.83 5.69 -7.06
C ALA A 136 6.35 4.40 -6.42
N ALA A 137 6.56 4.39 -5.10
CA ALA A 137 6.97 3.21 -4.36
C ALA A 137 5.90 2.11 -4.38
N LEU A 138 4.62 2.47 -4.17
CA LEU A 138 3.49 1.55 -4.28
C LEU A 138 3.40 0.93 -5.69
N LEU A 139 3.55 1.75 -6.74
CA LEU A 139 3.55 1.28 -8.13
C LEU A 139 4.72 0.36 -8.45
N ALA A 140 5.89 0.60 -7.85
CA ALA A 140 7.06 -0.25 -8.05
C ALA A 140 6.92 -1.60 -7.35
N ALA A 141 6.28 -1.63 -6.18
CA ALA A 141 6.17 -2.83 -5.36
C ALA A 141 5.01 -3.76 -5.75
N LEU A 142 3.94 -3.23 -6.37
CA LEU A 142 2.73 -3.97 -6.76
C LEU A 142 2.67 -4.29 -8.27
N ARG A 143 3.82 -4.34 -8.95
CA ARG A 143 3.96 -4.55 -10.39
C ARG A 143 4.12 -6.00 -10.80
#